data_AF-A0A822A978-F1
#
_entry.id   AF-A0A822A978-F1
#
_cell.length_a   1.000
_cell.length_b   1.000
_cell.length_c   1.000
_cell.angle_alpha   90.00
_cell.angle_beta   90.00
_cell.angle_gamma   90.00
#
_symmetry.space_group_name_H-M   'P 1'
#
loop_
_entity.id
_entity.type
_entity.pdbx_description
1 polymer ?
#
loop_
_entity_poly.entity_id
_entity_poly.type
_entity_poly.pdbx_seq_one_letter_code
_entity_poly.pdbx_strand_id
1 'polypeptide(L)'
;METMTKMGFFIRNLHRQLENLYQEQLGAYKNKFTVYRGQGLTEQDFQHLLNTKGGLLSFNNFLSTSTEKQVAMEFVQHTMHKNKDIVGVLFIMTIDSSEISASTTPFALIDEYSASESEKEILFSMHTVFRVDDIKQAVSNNRLWEVQLSLTGDNDPQLAALTQRIKGELCGSTGWHRLGDLMLKVGHYNQAEELYNGLLKNSSSDSDKADIYHMLGVMKYHQGQYKEAVSFCEKALEIKRKTLPEDHSSLANTYNNIGLAYNNMGNYSKALEFYEKGHKIYEKSLPPNHPDLATSYNNIGAAYKNMGNYSKALEFYDKAHQIFEKTLPPNHPDLATSYNNIGGLYNNMGNYSKALEFYDKALKILEKSLPPNHPDLATSYNNIGLAYDNMGNYSKALEFYDKSLKIREKSLPPNHPDLATSYNNIGEVYRNMGNYSKALEFYDKSLKIWEKSLPPNHPNLATSYNNIGLAYDSMGNYLKALEFYDKALKIYEKSLPPNHPDLATSYNNIGAAYCAMSNYSKALEFYDKALKIYEKSLPPNHPLLATSYNNIGMAYSGQGDYPKALSYLEKALAIWQESLPPTHPNIKGAMNNIDYVKKKM
;
A
#
# COMPACT_ATOMS: atom_id res chain seq x y z
N MET A 1 -17.04 23.54 -2.39
CA MET A 1 -15.85 23.35 -3.27
C MET A 1 -15.21 24.68 -3.68
N GLU A 2 -15.96 25.77 -3.90
CA GLU A 2 -15.43 27.08 -4.33
C GLU A 2 -14.55 27.80 -3.29
N THR A 3 -14.82 27.61 -1.99
CA THR A 3 -14.05 28.23 -0.88
C THR A 3 -12.63 27.66 -0.75
N MET A 4 -12.46 26.37 -1.07
CA MET A 4 -11.20 25.66 -0.91
C MET A 4 -10.18 26.09 -1.99
N THR A 5 -10.65 26.31 -3.22
CA THR A 5 -9.85 26.89 -4.31
C THR A 5 -9.43 28.32 -3.98
N LYS A 6 -10.34 29.14 -3.39
CA LYS A 6 -10.03 30.52 -2.94
C LYS A 6 -8.99 30.55 -1.80
N MET A 7 -9.07 29.63 -0.82
CA MET A 7 -8.08 29.51 0.26
C MET A 7 -6.71 29.03 -0.24
N GLY A 8 -6.65 28.12 -1.23
CA GLY A 8 -5.39 27.67 -1.83
C GLY A 8 -4.63 28.80 -2.56
N PHE A 9 -5.34 29.68 -3.27
CA PHE A 9 -4.75 30.89 -3.86
C PHE A 9 -4.26 31.88 -2.80
N PHE A 10 -5.00 32.04 -1.71
CA PHE A 10 -4.64 32.93 -0.60
C PHE A 10 -3.36 32.45 0.12
N ILE A 11 -3.29 31.17 0.50
CA ILE A 11 -2.12 30.57 1.18
C ILE A 11 -0.89 30.66 0.28
N ARG A 12 -1.01 30.35 -1.01
CA ARG A 12 0.08 30.48 -1.97
C ARG A 12 0.57 31.93 -2.12
N ASN A 13 -0.35 32.90 -2.13
CA ASN A 13 0.01 34.30 -2.20
C ASN A 13 0.73 34.77 -0.92
N LEU A 14 0.28 34.32 0.25
CA LEU A 14 0.91 34.64 1.53
C LEU A 14 2.33 34.06 1.63
N HIS A 15 2.55 32.81 1.21
CA HIS A 15 3.91 32.25 1.10
C HIS A 15 4.82 33.10 0.22
N ARG A 16 4.34 33.54 -0.95
CA ARG A 16 5.11 34.38 -1.88
C ARG A 16 5.40 35.77 -1.31
N GLN A 17 4.43 36.37 -0.63
CA GLN A 17 4.64 37.67 0.04
C GLN A 17 5.67 37.56 1.16
N LEU A 18 5.59 36.50 1.96
CA LEU A 18 6.56 36.22 3.02
C LEU A 18 7.97 35.98 2.47
N GLU A 19 8.07 35.25 1.35
CA GLU A 19 9.34 35.02 0.66
C GLU A 19 9.96 36.31 0.12
N ASN A 20 9.15 37.19 -0.48
CA ASN A 20 9.63 38.51 -0.93
C ASN A 20 10.15 39.35 0.24
N LEU A 21 9.40 39.43 1.34
CA LEU A 21 9.81 40.15 2.55
C LEU A 21 11.08 39.56 3.16
N TYR A 22 11.19 38.23 3.19
CA TYR A 22 12.39 37.54 3.65
C TYR A 22 13.64 37.96 2.84
N GLN A 23 13.52 38.02 1.50
CA GLN A 23 14.62 38.44 0.64
C GLN A 23 15.00 39.91 0.83
N GLU A 24 14.01 40.79 1.02
CA GLU A 24 14.24 42.22 1.31
C GLU A 24 14.93 42.43 2.67
N GLN A 25 14.59 41.61 3.66
CA GLN A 25 15.06 41.73 5.03
C GLN A 25 16.33 40.89 5.32
N LEU A 26 16.81 40.08 4.37
CA LEU A 26 17.88 39.09 4.59
C LEU A 26 19.16 39.71 5.20
N GLY A 27 19.50 40.94 4.79
CA GLY A 27 20.66 41.68 5.30
C GLY A 27 20.49 42.32 6.68
N ALA A 28 19.27 42.34 7.23
CA ALA A 28 18.97 42.93 8.53
C ALA A 28 19.08 41.94 9.70
N TYR A 29 19.09 40.64 9.43
CA TYR A 29 19.24 39.60 10.45
C TYR A 29 20.72 39.41 10.83
N LYS A 30 21.04 39.50 12.12
CA LYS A 30 22.34 39.08 12.65
C LYS A 30 22.50 37.57 12.44
N ASN A 31 23.73 37.10 12.18
CA ASN A 31 24.05 35.69 11.88
C ASN A 31 23.38 34.66 12.81
N LYS A 32 23.08 35.03 14.07
CA LYS A 32 22.31 34.22 15.01
C LYS A 32 21.38 35.07 15.86
N PHE A 33 20.12 34.67 15.98
CA PHE A 33 19.14 35.31 16.85
C PHE A 33 18.15 34.29 17.44
N THR A 34 17.35 34.71 18.43
CA THR A 34 16.40 33.84 19.14
C THR A 34 15.01 34.44 19.09
N VAL A 35 14.02 33.60 18.85
CA VAL A 35 12.59 33.94 18.93
C VAL A 35 11.87 33.00 19.89
N TYR A 36 10.73 33.46 20.38
CA TYR A 36 9.97 32.83 21.44
C TYR A 36 8.54 32.61 20.99
N ARG A 37 7.95 31.47 21.38
CA ARG A 37 6.53 31.22 21.19
C ARG A 37 5.94 30.56 22.42
N GLY A 38 4.87 31.14 22.91
CA GLY A 38 4.06 30.58 23.96
C GLY A 38 2.95 29.69 23.43
N GLN A 39 2.82 28.46 23.91
CA GLN A 39 1.73 27.57 23.52
C GLN A 39 1.24 26.71 24.68
N GLY A 40 -0.08 26.56 24.78
CA GLY A 40 -0.69 25.53 25.61
C GLY A 40 -0.86 24.23 24.83
N LEU A 41 -0.47 23.10 25.43
CA LEU A 41 -0.67 21.76 24.89
C LEU A 41 -1.58 20.93 25.79
N THR A 42 -2.33 20.00 25.19
CA THR A 42 -3.00 18.95 25.96
C THR A 42 -1.95 18.04 26.59
N GLU A 43 -2.30 17.31 27.66
CA GLU A 43 -1.38 16.33 28.27
C GLU A 43 -0.90 15.30 27.23
N GLN A 44 -1.78 14.85 26.34
CA GLN A 44 -1.42 13.91 25.27
C GLN A 44 -0.38 14.50 24.30
N ASP A 45 -0.60 15.72 23.81
CA ASP A 45 0.33 16.39 22.90
C ASP A 45 1.67 16.70 23.58
N PHE A 46 1.64 17.04 24.86
CA PHE A 46 2.84 17.27 25.66
C PHE A 46 3.67 15.99 25.86
N GLN A 47 3.02 14.85 26.15
CA GLN A 47 3.71 13.56 26.22
C GLN A 47 4.31 13.17 24.86
N HIS A 48 3.64 13.49 23.75
CA HIS A 48 4.24 13.33 22.43
C HIS A 48 5.49 14.21 22.26
N LEU A 49 5.43 15.48 22.64
CA LEU A 49 6.57 16.40 22.57
C LEU A 49 7.78 15.90 23.40
N LEU A 50 7.59 15.37 24.61
CA LEU A 50 8.68 14.81 25.42
C LEU A 50 9.44 13.68 24.71
N ASN A 51 8.73 12.87 23.93
CA ASN A 51 9.33 11.78 23.16
C ASN A 51 10.07 12.25 21.89
N THR A 52 10.01 13.55 21.55
CA THR A 52 10.67 14.12 20.35
C THR A 52 12.05 14.72 20.64
N LYS A 53 12.59 14.62 21.85
CA LYS A 53 13.94 15.13 22.17
C LYS A 53 15.00 14.51 21.25
N GLY A 54 15.79 15.34 20.58
CA GLY A 54 16.76 14.94 19.56
C GLY A 54 16.16 14.62 18.19
N GLY A 55 14.84 14.77 18.03
CA GLY A 55 14.09 14.61 16.78
C GLY A 55 13.77 15.95 16.11
N LEU A 56 12.80 15.90 15.19
CA LEU A 56 12.32 17.04 14.41
C LEU A 56 10.88 17.41 14.81
N LEU A 57 10.60 18.70 14.89
CA LEU A 57 9.28 19.27 15.14
C LEU A 57 8.92 20.20 13.98
N SER A 58 7.78 19.98 13.32
CA SER A 58 7.28 20.86 12.27
C SER A 58 5.99 21.55 12.70
N PHE A 59 5.87 22.83 12.33
CA PHE A 59 4.63 23.58 12.50
C PHE A 59 3.86 23.59 11.17
N ASN A 60 2.69 22.96 11.16
CA ASN A 60 1.86 22.80 9.96
C ASN A 60 1.05 24.05 9.55
N ASN A 61 1.22 25.16 10.29
CA ASN A 61 0.61 26.45 10.02
C ASN A 61 1.70 27.52 10.00
N PHE A 62 1.38 28.71 9.50
CA PHE A 62 2.24 29.89 9.68
C PHE A 62 2.53 30.08 11.17
N LEU A 63 3.82 30.20 11.49
CA LEU A 63 4.29 30.22 12.86
C LEU A 63 4.64 31.66 13.25
N SER A 64 3.73 32.28 13.98
CA SER A 64 3.98 33.58 14.61
C SER A 64 4.85 33.39 15.87
N THR A 65 5.88 34.22 16.00
CA THR A 65 6.85 34.20 17.09
C THR A 65 7.24 35.62 17.46
N SER A 66 7.72 35.80 18.69
CA SER A 66 8.18 37.09 19.19
C SER A 66 9.69 37.08 19.39
N THR A 67 10.38 38.19 19.13
CA THR A 67 11.76 38.35 19.63
C THR A 67 11.82 38.59 21.14
N GLU A 68 10.67 38.83 21.78
CA GLU A 68 10.56 39.15 23.20
C GLU A 68 10.03 37.96 24.01
N LYS A 69 10.87 37.42 24.91
CA LYS A 69 10.49 36.29 25.77
C LYS A 69 9.25 36.60 26.62
N GLN A 70 9.10 37.84 27.07
CA GLN A 70 8.00 38.24 27.94
C GLN A 70 6.64 38.10 27.24
N VAL A 71 6.53 38.54 25.98
CA VAL A 71 5.29 38.44 25.21
C VAL A 71 4.85 36.98 25.08
N ALA A 72 5.78 36.10 24.67
CA ALA A 72 5.51 34.67 24.58
C ALA A 72 5.11 34.07 25.95
N MET A 73 5.73 34.51 27.04
CA MET A 73 5.40 34.06 28.39
C MET A 73 3.99 34.47 28.83
N GLU A 74 3.55 35.69 28.50
CA GLU A 74 2.20 36.18 28.78
C GLU A 74 1.14 35.32 28.06
N PHE A 75 1.38 34.93 26.81
CA PHE A 75 0.51 34.00 26.07
C PHE A 75 0.39 32.63 26.76
N VAL A 76 1.50 32.05 27.22
CA VAL A 76 1.47 30.76 27.93
C VAL A 76 0.71 30.88 29.25
N GLN A 77 1.04 31.89 30.05
CA GLN A 77 0.43 32.11 31.35
C GLN A 77 -1.08 32.30 31.23
N HIS A 78 -1.53 33.14 30.29
CA HIS A 78 -2.95 33.34 30.00
C HIS A 78 -3.66 32.04 29.63
N THR A 79 -3.04 31.22 28.80
CA THR A 79 -3.61 29.93 28.36
C THR A 79 -3.72 28.94 29.53
N MET A 80 -2.68 28.86 30.37
CA MET A 80 -2.67 28.02 31.57
C MET A 80 -3.65 28.48 32.64
N HIS A 81 -3.91 29.79 32.75
CA HIS A 81 -4.93 30.34 33.64
C HIS A 81 -6.34 30.01 33.16
N LYS A 82 -6.59 30.06 31.85
CA LYS A 82 -7.90 29.73 31.26
C LYS A 82 -8.24 28.24 31.33
N ASN A 83 -7.25 27.36 31.21
CA ASN A 83 -7.46 25.92 31.23
C ASN A 83 -6.47 25.19 32.14
N LYS A 84 -6.99 24.53 33.18
CA LYS A 84 -6.20 23.79 34.17
C LYS A 84 -5.65 22.46 33.65
N ASP A 85 -6.19 21.93 32.56
CA ASP A 85 -5.80 20.65 31.96
C ASP A 85 -4.74 20.80 30.86
N ILE A 86 -4.27 22.03 30.62
CA ILE A 86 -3.25 22.36 29.63
C ILE A 86 -1.88 22.48 30.29
N VAL A 87 -0.85 21.92 29.65
CA VAL A 87 0.56 22.13 29.98
C VAL A 87 1.07 23.32 29.17
N GLY A 88 1.71 24.28 29.84
CA GLY A 88 2.31 25.42 29.18
C GLY A 88 3.68 25.08 28.63
N VAL A 89 3.94 25.43 27.38
CA VAL A 89 5.23 25.26 26.72
C VAL A 89 5.69 26.62 26.17
N LEU A 90 6.89 27.02 26.59
CA LEU A 90 7.63 28.10 25.98
C LEU A 90 8.65 27.50 25.01
N PHE A 91 8.41 27.67 23.71
CA PHE A 91 9.39 27.36 22.70
C PHE A 91 10.42 28.49 22.61
N ILE A 92 11.69 28.12 22.67
CA ILE A 92 12.85 29.00 22.54
C ILE A 92 13.58 28.55 21.28
N MET A 93 13.45 29.31 20.21
CA MET A 93 13.88 28.93 18.87
C MET A 93 15.12 29.73 18.47
N THR A 94 16.22 29.03 18.25
CA THR A 94 17.48 29.60 17.79
C THR A 94 17.53 29.54 16.27
N ILE A 95 17.74 30.69 15.65
CA ILE A 95 17.83 30.86 14.21
C ILE A 95 19.28 31.23 13.87
N ASP A 96 19.96 30.37 13.12
CA ASP A 96 21.30 30.64 12.59
C ASP A 96 21.22 30.87 11.08
N SER A 97 21.18 32.13 10.66
CA SER A 97 21.02 32.47 9.24
C SER A 97 22.25 32.14 8.39
N SER A 98 23.39 31.78 9.01
CA SER A 98 24.63 31.48 8.31
C SER A 98 24.78 30.01 7.91
N GLU A 99 24.11 29.10 8.62
CA GLU A 99 24.11 27.65 8.35
C GLU A 99 22.95 27.21 7.44
N ILE A 100 22.12 28.16 7.04
CA ILE A 100 20.84 27.96 6.37
C ILE A 100 20.97 28.43 4.90
N SER A 101 20.78 27.51 3.95
CA SER A 101 20.84 27.83 2.51
C SER A 101 19.69 28.75 2.09
N ALA A 102 19.88 29.50 1.00
CA ALA A 102 18.84 30.34 0.39
C ALA A 102 17.58 29.56 -0.06
N SER A 103 17.59 28.22 0.00
CA SER A 103 16.49 27.32 -0.38
C SER A 103 15.58 26.88 0.78
N THR A 104 15.77 27.42 1.98
CA THR A 104 15.05 27.03 3.21
C THR A 104 13.84 27.92 3.51
N THR A 105 13.01 27.47 4.46
CA THR A 105 11.71 28.05 4.81
C THR A 105 11.79 29.56 5.09
N PRO A 106 11.09 30.42 4.33
CA PRO A 106 11.16 31.87 4.52
C PRO A 106 10.49 32.29 5.83
N PHE A 107 11.01 33.35 6.43
CA PHE A 107 10.42 34.05 7.58
C PHE A 107 10.61 35.55 7.42
N ALA A 108 9.75 36.36 8.02
CA ALA A 108 9.90 37.81 7.95
C ALA A 108 9.45 38.49 9.24
N LEU A 109 10.05 39.64 9.53
CA LEU A 109 9.55 40.62 10.49
C LEU A 109 8.26 41.22 9.94
N ILE A 110 7.20 41.18 10.74
CA ILE A 110 5.86 41.68 10.40
C ILE A 110 5.34 42.66 11.46
N ASP A 111 6.24 43.48 12.02
CA ASP A 111 6.00 44.43 13.12
C ASP A 111 4.77 45.34 12.88
N GLU A 112 4.48 45.72 11.63
CA GLU A 112 3.32 46.56 11.26
C GLU A 112 1.96 45.88 11.48
N TYR A 113 1.93 44.56 11.67
CA TYR A 113 0.72 43.75 11.78
C TYR A 113 0.64 43.00 13.12
N SER A 114 1.54 43.29 14.06
CA SER A 114 1.56 42.61 15.33
C SER A 114 0.39 43.01 16.23
N ALA A 115 -0.03 42.09 17.11
CA ALA A 115 -1.10 42.33 18.06
C ALA A 115 -0.72 43.34 19.15
N SER A 116 0.56 43.67 19.30
CA SER A 116 1.11 44.66 20.22
C SER A 116 1.94 45.67 19.45
N GLU A 117 1.66 46.98 19.63
CA GLU A 117 2.33 48.08 18.90
C GLU A 117 3.85 48.16 19.13
N SER A 118 4.38 47.45 20.13
CA SER A 118 5.81 47.39 20.44
C SER A 118 6.44 46.02 20.19
N GLU A 119 5.69 45.01 19.77
CA GLU A 119 6.21 43.66 19.55
C GLU A 119 6.91 43.54 18.19
N LYS A 120 8.13 43.02 18.22
CA LYS A 120 8.81 42.57 17.00
C LYS A 120 8.46 41.13 16.72
N GLU A 121 7.48 40.96 15.84
CA GLU A 121 6.91 39.68 15.46
C GLU A 121 7.61 39.11 14.22
N ILE A 122 8.04 37.86 14.31
CA ILE A 122 8.59 37.10 13.19
C ILE A 122 7.61 36.00 12.82
N LEU A 123 7.16 36.03 11.57
CA LEU A 123 6.29 35.04 10.98
C LEU A 123 7.10 34.07 10.14
N PHE A 124 7.06 32.78 10.45
CA PHE A 124 7.60 31.74 9.59
C PHE A 124 6.52 31.14 8.69
N SER A 125 6.93 30.70 7.51
CA SER A 125 6.05 30.03 6.54
C SER A 125 5.56 28.69 7.09
N MET A 126 4.49 28.13 6.51
CA MET A 126 4.06 26.78 6.85
C MET A 126 5.19 25.75 6.66
N HIS A 127 5.13 24.67 7.44
CA HIS A 127 6.05 23.53 7.39
C HIS A 127 7.50 23.86 7.78
N THR A 128 7.74 24.96 8.49
CA THR A 128 9.04 25.18 9.13
C THR A 128 9.36 24.04 10.07
N VAL A 129 10.56 23.48 9.93
CA VAL A 129 11.04 22.36 10.73
C VAL A 129 12.13 22.84 11.68
N PHE A 130 12.02 22.44 12.94
CA PHE A 130 13.00 22.70 13.97
C PHE A 130 13.54 21.38 14.53
N ARG A 131 14.81 21.37 14.91
CA ARG A 131 15.39 20.31 15.72
C ARG A 131 15.06 20.56 17.19
N VAL A 132 14.61 19.53 17.90
CA VAL A 132 14.35 19.61 19.34
C VAL A 132 15.63 19.31 20.11
N ASP A 133 16.32 20.35 20.56
CA ASP A 133 17.62 20.23 21.22
C ASP A 133 17.47 19.75 22.66
N ASP A 134 16.59 20.41 23.42
CA ASP A 134 16.38 20.11 24.83
C ASP A 134 14.98 20.47 25.31
N ILE A 135 14.52 19.77 26.36
CA ILE A 135 13.23 20.01 26.99
C ILE A 135 13.44 20.02 28.50
N LYS A 136 13.11 21.15 29.15
CA LYS A 136 13.31 21.34 30.59
C LYS A 136 12.04 21.87 31.25
N GLN A 137 11.80 21.48 32.49
CA GLN A 137 10.75 22.06 33.30
C GLN A 137 11.21 23.42 33.82
N ALA A 138 10.34 24.44 33.74
CA ALA A 138 10.66 25.76 34.27
C ALA A 138 10.61 25.71 35.80
N VAL A 139 11.66 26.23 36.45
CA VAL A 139 11.88 26.14 37.91
C VAL A 139 10.74 26.77 38.72
N SER A 140 9.98 27.69 38.14
CA SER A 140 8.93 28.46 38.81
C SER A 140 7.55 27.81 38.81
N ASN A 141 7.29 26.77 38.00
CA ASN A 141 5.95 26.19 37.86
C ASN A 141 5.98 24.75 37.31
N ASN A 142 5.40 23.79 38.03
CA ASN A 142 5.36 22.38 37.63
C ASN A 142 4.61 22.11 36.30
N ARG A 143 3.83 23.08 35.82
CA ARG A 143 3.05 22.97 34.57
C ARG A 143 3.62 23.80 33.42
N LEU A 144 4.81 24.38 33.58
CA LEU A 144 5.48 25.16 32.53
C LEU A 144 6.79 24.49 32.12
N TRP A 145 7.00 24.36 30.83
CA TRP A 145 8.18 23.74 30.23
C TRP A 145 8.83 24.66 29.20
N GLU A 146 10.15 24.66 29.15
CA GLU A 146 10.96 25.33 28.14
C GLU A 146 11.49 24.29 27.14
N VAL A 147 11.26 24.55 25.86
CA VAL A 147 11.68 23.66 24.77
C VAL A 147 12.63 24.42 23.86
N GLN A 148 13.87 23.96 23.82
CA GLN A 148 14.93 24.53 22.99
C GLN A 148 14.84 23.93 21.60
N LEU A 149 14.71 24.79 20.61
CA LEU A 149 14.56 24.46 19.21
C LEU A 149 15.67 25.15 18.41
N SER A 150 16.20 24.48 17.40
CA SER A 150 17.09 25.08 16.40
C SER A 150 16.46 24.97 15.02
N LEU A 151 16.35 26.10 14.30
CA LEU A 151 15.85 26.07 12.91
C LEU A 151 16.79 25.20 12.07
N THR A 152 16.20 24.27 11.34
CA THR A 152 16.95 23.30 10.56
C THR A 152 16.44 23.25 9.12
N GLY A 153 17.27 22.70 8.22
CA GLY A 153 16.99 22.67 6.79
C GLY A 153 17.57 21.41 6.13
N ASP A 154 17.79 21.46 4.82
CA ASP A 154 18.26 20.33 4.03
C ASP A 154 19.62 19.75 4.48
N ASN A 155 20.37 20.48 5.30
CA ASN A 155 21.67 20.07 5.85
C ASN A 155 21.54 19.10 7.04
N ASP A 156 20.34 18.95 7.62
CA ASP A 156 20.10 18.04 8.74
C ASP A 156 20.08 16.59 8.27
N PRO A 157 20.90 15.68 8.82
CA PRO A 157 21.00 14.32 8.33
C PRO A 157 19.68 13.53 8.35
N GLN A 158 18.81 13.77 9.34
CA GLN A 158 17.52 13.08 9.45
C GLN A 158 16.50 13.66 8.45
N LEU A 159 16.45 14.98 8.30
CA LEU A 159 15.58 15.64 7.33
C LEU A 159 16.05 15.36 5.89
N ALA A 160 17.36 15.33 5.65
CA ALA A 160 17.96 14.97 4.37
C ALA A 160 17.66 13.52 3.99
N ALA A 161 17.80 12.58 4.93
CA ALA A 161 17.45 11.18 4.71
C ALA A 161 15.94 11.02 4.41
N LEU A 162 15.07 11.72 5.16
CA LEU A 162 13.64 11.73 4.92
C LEU A 162 13.30 12.33 3.54
N THR A 163 13.92 13.45 3.20
CA THR A 163 13.72 14.14 1.92
C THR A 163 14.23 13.30 0.74
N GLN A 164 15.38 12.65 0.88
CA GLN A 164 15.89 11.73 -0.14
C GLN A 164 15.00 10.50 -0.30
N ARG A 165 14.46 9.97 0.79
CA ARG A 165 13.48 8.88 0.74
C ARG A 165 12.20 9.33 0.03
N ILE A 166 11.62 10.47 0.41
CA ILE A 166 10.43 11.03 -0.26
C ILE A 166 10.72 11.31 -1.73
N LYS A 167 11.91 11.82 -2.07
CA LYS A 167 12.35 12.03 -3.47
C LYS A 167 12.52 10.71 -4.22
N GLY A 168 13.02 9.66 -3.57
CA GLY A 168 13.16 8.32 -4.14
C GLY A 168 11.81 7.61 -4.32
N GLU A 169 10.86 7.86 -3.41
CA GLU A 169 9.50 7.34 -3.49
C GLU A 169 8.64 8.09 -4.52
N LEU A 170 8.90 9.38 -4.74
CA LEU A 170 8.20 10.23 -5.72
C LEU A 170 9.03 10.37 -7.01
N CYS A 171 9.09 9.30 -7.80
CA CYS A 171 9.75 9.28 -9.11
C CYS A 171 9.04 10.20 -10.13
N GLY A 172 9.80 11.02 -10.88
CA GLY A 172 9.28 11.82 -12.00
C GLY A 172 10.16 13.01 -12.39
N SER A 173 10.21 13.34 -13.68
CA SER A 173 11.01 14.42 -14.27
C SER A 173 10.53 15.84 -13.92
N THR A 174 9.29 16.01 -13.44
CA THR A 174 8.70 17.32 -13.11
C THR A 174 7.86 17.28 -11.82
N GLY A 175 7.61 18.44 -11.21
CA GLY A 175 6.75 18.55 -10.01
C GLY A 175 5.32 18.03 -10.21
N TRP A 176 4.81 18.05 -11.44
CA TRP A 176 3.48 17.53 -11.77
C TRP A 176 3.40 16.01 -11.77
N HIS A 177 4.48 15.32 -12.18
CA HIS A 177 4.55 13.85 -12.09
C HIS A 177 4.50 13.39 -10.63
N ARG A 178 5.23 14.09 -9.74
CA ARG A 178 5.20 13.81 -8.31
C ARG A 178 3.81 14.05 -7.70
N LEU A 179 3.14 15.13 -8.10
CA LEU A 179 1.78 15.41 -7.64
C LEU A 179 0.81 14.31 -8.08
N GLY A 180 0.91 13.89 -9.34
CA GLY A 180 0.08 12.81 -9.88
C GLY A 180 0.34 11.48 -9.17
N ASP A 181 1.60 11.09 -8.94
CA ASP A 181 1.95 9.88 -8.19
C ASP A 181 1.42 9.92 -6.74
N LEU A 182 1.57 11.07 -6.07
CA LEU A 182 1.00 11.27 -4.74
C LEU A 182 -0.51 11.09 -4.75
N MET A 183 -1.22 11.70 -5.71
CA MET A 183 -2.66 11.54 -5.89
C MET A 183 -3.06 10.07 -6.06
N LEU A 184 -2.29 9.29 -6.82
CA LEU A 184 -2.53 7.85 -6.99
C LEU A 184 -2.35 7.09 -5.67
N LYS A 185 -1.29 7.39 -4.92
CA LYS A 185 -1.00 6.76 -3.62
C LYS A 185 -2.07 7.05 -2.58
N VAL A 186 -2.62 8.27 -2.54
CA VAL A 186 -3.69 8.63 -1.61
C VAL A 186 -5.10 8.27 -2.11
N GLY A 187 -5.24 7.69 -3.31
CA GLY A 187 -6.52 7.24 -3.87
C GLY A 187 -7.34 8.31 -4.60
N HIS A 188 -6.76 9.45 -4.95
CA HIS A 188 -7.41 10.52 -5.72
C HIS A 188 -7.31 10.31 -7.25
N TYR A 189 -7.80 9.16 -7.74
CA TYR A 189 -7.64 8.75 -9.14
C TYR A 189 -8.25 9.73 -10.17
N ASN A 190 -9.44 10.29 -9.90
CA ASN A 190 -10.10 11.22 -10.81
C ASN A 190 -9.30 12.53 -10.99
N GLN A 191 -8.73 13.05 -9.90
CA GLN A 191 -7.90 14.26 -9.95
C GLN A 191 -6.59 14.00 -10.69
N ALA A 192 -5.99 12.82 -10.48
CA ALA A 192 -4.80 12.40 -11.22
C ALA A 192 -5.11 12.31 -12.73
N GLU A 193 -6.28 11.77 -13.09
CA GLU A 193 -6.73 11.67 -14.49
C GLU A 193 -6.95 13.03 -15.14
N GLU A 194 -7.61 13.97 -14.46
CA GLU A 194 -7.76 15.36 -14.94
C GLU A 194 -6.41 16.04 -15.16
N LEU A 195 -5.48 15.86 -14.21
CA LEU A 195 -4.12 16.39 -14.29
C LEU A 195 -3.39 15.85 -15.52
N TYR A 196 -3.31 14.52 -15.68
CA TYR A 196 -2.58 13.91 -16.78
C TYR A 196 -3.22 14.20 -18.15
N ASN A 197 -4.54 14.24 -18.24
CA ASN A 197 -5.23 14.63 -19.47
C ASN A 197 -4.98 16.11 -19.83
N GLY A 198 -4.92 17.00 -18.83
CA GLY A 198 -4.53 18.40 -19.02
C GLY A 198 -3.09 18.55 -19.53
N LEU A 199 -2.16 17.81 -18.92
CA LEU A 199 -0.76 17.78 -19.37
C LEU A 199 -0.63 17.24 -20.79
N LEU A 200 -1.36 16.17 -21.12
CA LEU A 200 -1.32 15.56 -22.46
C LEU A 200 -1.76 16.57 -23.54
N LYS A 201 -2.83 17.33 -23.30
CA LYS A 201 -3.32 18.36 -24.23
C LYS A 201 -2.32 19.49 -24.48
N ASN A 202 -1.55 19.85 -23.46
CA ASN A 202 -0.59 20.95 -23.52
C ASN A 202 0.82 20.50 -23.92
N SER A 203 1.05 19.19 -24.08
CA SER A 203 2.36 18.64 -24.42
C SER A 203 2.67 18.78 -25.91
N SER A 204 3.82 19.40 -26.23
CA SER A 204 4.32 19.56 -27.60
C SER A 204 5.39 18.52 -27.95
N SER A 205 6.16 18.03 -26.98
CA SER A 205 7.23 17.05 -27.16
C SER A 205 6.72 15.60 -27.16
N ASP A 206 7.25 14.78 -28.06
CA ASP A 206 6.98 13.33 -28.08
C ASP A 206 7.50 12.62 -26.82
N SER A 207 8.62 13.08 -26.25
CA SER A 207 9.13 12.52 -24.99
C SER A 207 8.16 12.77 -23.84
N ASP A 208 7.62 14.00 -23.73
CA ASP A 208 6.66 14.35 -22.67
C ASP A 208 5.37 13.56 -22.83
N LYS A 209 4.87 13.44 -24.07
CA LYS A 209 3.70 12.60 -24.38
C LYS A 209 3.92 11.16 -23.96
N ALA A 210 5.11 10.60 -24.20
CA ALA A 210 5.40 9.22 -23.84
C ALA A 210 5.39 9.00 -22.32
N ASP A 211 5.93 9.94 -21.55
CA ASP A 211 5.89 9.86 -20.08
C ASP A 211 4.48 10.09 -19.53
N ILE A 212 3.71 11.01 -20.09
CA ILE A 212 2.31 11.22 -19.70
C ILE A 212 1.46 9.99 -20.04
N TYR A 213 1.63 9.37 -21.21
CA TYR A 213 0.95 8.12 -21.54
C TYR A 213 1.34 6.99 -20.58
N HIS A 214 2.61 6.89 -20.20
CA HIS A 214 3.05 5.91 -19.22
C HIS A 214 2.34 6.12 -17.87
N MET A 215 2.25 7.36 -17.39
CA MET A 215 1.55 7.67 -16.13
C MET A 215 0.02 7.48 -16.21
N LEU A 216 -0.60 7.78 -17.36
CA LEU A 216 -2.00 7.44 -17.62
C LEU A 216 -2.21 5.92 -17.55
N GLY A 217 -1.26 5.14 -18.07
CA GLY A 217 -1.27 3.69 -17.95
C GLY A 217 -1.24 3.21 -16.49
N VAL A 218 -0.32 3.75 -15.68
CA VAL A 218 -0.23 3.47 -14.23
C VAL A 218 -1.52 3.86 -13.50
N MET A 219 -2.07 5.03 -13.81
CA MET A 219 -3.33 5.50 -13.22
C MET A 219 -4.51 4.57 -13.56
N LYS A 220 -4.65 4.17 -14.83
CA LYS A 220 -5.70 3.22 -15.26
C LYS A 220 -5.52 1.85 -14.61
N TYR A 221 -4.28 1.43 -14.37
CA TYR A 221 -3.98 0.22 -13.61
C TYR A 221 -4.54 0.30 -12.18
N HIS A 222 -4.30 1.40 -11.46
CA HIS A 222 -4.85 1.60 -10.11
C HIS A 222 -6.38 1.76 -10.08
N GLN A 223 -6.99 2.21 -11.18
CA GLN A 223 -8.46 2.23 -11.33
C GLN A 223 -9.05 0.84 -11.64
N GLY A 224 -8.22 -0.20 -11.78
CA GLY A 224 -8.66 -1.55 -12.17
C GLY A 224 -9.00 -1.68 -13.66
N GLN A 225 -8.71 -0.65 -14.47
CA GLN A 225 -8.96 -0.61 -15.92
C GLN A 225 -7.75 -1.16 -16.69
N TYR A 226 -7.40 -2.43 -16.45
CA TYR A 226 -6.13 -3.01 -16.92
C TYR A 226 -5.95 -3.03 -18.45
N LYS A 227 -7.04 -3.18 -19.23
CA LYS A 227 -6.97 -3.12 -20.70
C LYS A 227 -6.58 -1.73 -21.21
N GLU A 228 -7.13 -0.69 -20.60
CA GLU A 228 -6.79 0.70 -20.92
C GLU A 228 -5.37 1.02 -20.46
N ALA A 229 -4.96 0.50 -19.30
CA ALA A 229 -3.59 0.62 -18.80
C ALA A 229 -2.58 0.08 -19.82
N VAL A 230 -2.82 -1.12 -20.37
CA VAL A 230 -1.99 -1.69 -21.44
C VAL A 230 -1.99 -0.79 -22.67
N SER A 231 -3.14 -0.31 -23.13
CA SER A 231 -3.23 0.56 -24.32
C SER A 231 -2.39 1.83 -24.17
N PHE A 232 -2.44 2.49 -23.01
CA PHE A 232 -1.64 3.68 -22.75
C PHE A 232 -0.15 3.37 -22.64
N CYS A 233 0.23 2.29 -21.94
CA CYS A 233 1.62 1.86 -21.89
C CYS A 233 2.17 1.44 -23.26
N GLU A 234 1.36 0.82 -24.13
CA GLU A 234 1.75 0.48 -25.51
C GLU A 234 1.99 1.73 -26.36
N LYS A 235 1.15 2.77 -26.23
CA LYS A 235 1.39 4.08 -26.87
C LYS A 235 2.69 4.72 -26.38
N ALA A 236 2.91 4.71 -25.06
CA ALA A 236 4.15 5.20 -24.47
C ALA A 236 5.38 4.43 -25.00
N LEU A 237 5.26 3.10 -25.07
CA LEU A 237 6.31 2.22 -25.58
C LEU A 237 6.61 2.49 -27.06
N GLU A 238 5.58 2.70 -27.89
CA GLU A 238 5.76 2.98 -29.32
C GLU A 238 6.58 4.26 -29.52
N ILE A 239 6.25 5.33 -28.80
CA ILE A 239 7.00 6.59 -28.88
C ILE A 239 8.42 6.39 -28.35
N LYS A 240 8.59 5.79 -27.17
CA LYS A 240 9.91 5.54 -26.56
C LYS A 240 10.82 4.72 -27.45
N ARG A 241 10.30 3.73 -28.18
CA ARG A 241 11.09 2.93 -29.14
C ARG A 241 11.57 3.72 -30.36
N LYS A 242 10.89 4.81 -30.73
CA LYS A 242 11.30 5.69 -31.84
C LYS A 242 12.34 6.73 -31.38
N THR A 243 12.29 7.11 -30.10
CA THR A 243 13.10 8.22 -29.57
C THR A 243 14.30 7.79 -28.73
N LEU A 244 14.30 6.58 -28.17
CA LEU A 244 15.33 6.08 -27.25
C LEU A 244 16.07 4.87 -27.84
N PRO A 245 17.33 4.65 -27.42
CA PRO A 245 18.07 3.41 -27.71
C PRO A 245 17.33 2.15 -27.22
N GLU A 246 17.56 1.01 -27.88
CA GLU A 246 16.88 -0.26 -27.57
C GLU A 246 17.13 -0.78 -26.15
N ASP A 247 18.26 -0.41 -25.56
CA ASP A 247 18.71 -0.81 -24.21
C ASP A 247 18.37 0.23 -23.13
N HIS A 248 17.62 1.27 -23.46
CA HIS A 248 17.27 2.34 -22.52
C HIS A 248 16.32 1.85 -21.41
N SER A 249 16.67 2.09 -20.15
CA SER A 249 15.93 1.61 -18.95
C SER A 249 14.43 1.97 -18.91
N SER A 250 14.06 3.16 -19.39
CA SER A 250 12.65 3.59 -19.56
C SER A 250 11.78 2.63 -20.40
N LEU A 251 12.37 1.91 -21.38
CA LEU A 251 11.68 0.86 -22.12
C LEU A 251 11.38 -0.34 -21.21
N ALA A 252 12.33 -0.75 -20.37
CA ALA A 252 12.14 -1.81 -19.39
C ALA A 252 11.04 -1.48 -18.38
N ASN A 253 11.00 -0.24 -17.86
CA ASN A 253 9.92 0.22 -16.97
C ASN A 253 8.54 0.07 -17.64
N THR A 254 8.45 0.45 -18.91
CA THR A 254 7.19 0.39 -19.66
C THR A 254 6.78 -1.06 -19.93
N TYR A 255 7.72 -1.94 -20.28
CA TYR A 255 7.46 -3.38 -20.39
C TYR A 255 6.99 -3.99 -19.06
N ASN A 256 7.62 -3.63 -17.94
CA ASN A 256 7.22 -4.10 -16.62
C ASN A 256 5.78 -3.68 -16.27
N ASN A 257 5.39 -2.44 -16.57
CA ASN A 257 4.02 -1.97 -16.31
C ASN A 257 2.97 -2.66 -17.21
N ILE A 258 3.32 -2.96 -18.47
CA ILE A 258 2.48 -3.80 -19.33
C ILE A 258 2.35 -5.21 -18.74
N GLY A 259 3.47 -5.79 -18.26
CA GLY A 259 3.49 -7.08 -17.58
C GLY A 259 2.59 -7.11 -16.34
N LEU A 260 2.66 -6.08 -15.49
CA LEU A 260 1.81 -5.92 -14.30
C LEU A 260 0.33 -5.89 -14.65
N ALA A 261 -0.05 -5.15 -15.70
CA ALA A 261 -1.43 -5.10 -16.17
C ALA A 261 -1.90 -6.47 -16.72
N TYR A 262 -1.08 -7.19 -17.50
CA TYR A 262 -1.41 -8.54 -17.95
C TYR A 262 -1.52 -9.55 -16.80
N ASN A 263 -0.67 -9.40 -15.79
CA ASN A 263 -0.71 -10.24 -14.60
C ASN A 263 -2.03 -10.06 -13.83
N ASN A 264 -2.47 -8.81 -13.63
CA ASN A 264 -3.76 -8.51 -12.99
C ASN A 264 -4.98 -8.76 -13.89
N MET A 265 -4.77 -9.03 -15.18
CA MET A 265 -5.77 -9.56 -16.09
C MET A 265 -5.83 -11.09 -16.10
N GLY A 266 -5.03 -11.77 -15.29
CA GLY A 266 -4.94 -13.23 -15.26
C GLY A 266 -4.26 -13.85 -16.48
N ASN A 267 -3.66 -13.04 -17.37
CA ASN A 267 -2.87 -13.53 -18.50
C ASN A 267 -1.40 -13.61 -18.11
N TYR A 268 -1.07 -14.58 -17.27
CA TYR A 268 0.26 -14.72 -16.70
C TYR A 268 1.33 -15.00 -17.76
N SER A 269 1.00 -15.73 -18.84
CA SER A 269 1.95 -16.05 -19.91
C SER A 269 2.39 -14.80 -20.66
N LYS A 270 1.44 -13.92 -20.98
CA LYS A 270 1.76 -12.63 -21.61
C LYS A 270 2.47 -11.69 -20.64
N ALA A 271 2.10 -11.70 -19.36
CA ALA A 271 2.81 -10.96 -18.34
C ALA A 271 4.30 -11.36 -18.27
N LEU A 272 4.57 -12.66 -18.25
CA LEU A 272 5.92 -13.22 -18.25
C LEU A 272 6.72 -12.79 -19.49
N GLU A 273 6.12 -12.85 -20.69
CA GLU A 273 6.77 -12.38 -21.92
C GLU A 273 7.24 -10.92 -21.81
N PHE A 274 6.40 -10.05 -21.25
CA PHE A 274 6.73 -8.64 -21.07
C PHE A 274 7.78 -8.41 -19.96
N TYR A 275 7.69 -9.12 -18.84
CA TYR A 275 8.72 -9.07 -17.80
C TYR A 275 10.08 -9.54 -18.32
N GLU A 276 10.12 -10.61 -19.12
CA GLU A 276 11.37 -11.09 -19.74
C GLU A 276 11.95 -10.08 -20.73
N LYS A 277 11.12 -9.37 -21.50
CA LYS A 277 11.59 -8.26 -22.37
C LYS A 277 12.21 -7.13 -21.56
N GLY A 278 11.56 -6.70 -20.48
CA GLY A 278 12.10 -5.68 -19.58
C GLY A 278 13.39 -6.14 -18.90
N HIS A 279 13.42 -7.38 -18.41
CA HIS A 279 14.59 -7.99 -17.79
C HIS A 279 15.80 -8.02 -18.73
N LYS A 280 15.62 -8.45 -19.99
CA LYS A 280 16.69 -8.48 -21.00
C LYS A 280 17.30 -7.10 -21.28
N ILE A 281 16.51 -6.03 -21.18
CA ILE A 281 17.01 -4.67 -21.33
C ILE A 281 17.89 -4.32 -20.14
N TYR A 282 17.41 -4.54 -18.91
CA TYR A 282 18.20 -4.29 -17.71
C TYR A 282 19.48 -5.14 -17.65
N GLU A 283 19.43 -6.40 -18.07
CA GLU A 283 20.60 -7.29 -18.09
C GLU A 283 21.71 -6.76 -19.00
N LYS A 284 21.33 -6.09 -20.10
CA LYS A 284 22.28 -5.47 -21.03
C LYS A 284 22.78 -4.10 -20.57
N SER A 285 21.90 -3.28 -20.00
CA SER A 285 22.21 -1.87 -19.70
C SER A 285 22.68 -1.59 -18.28
N LEU A 286 22.48 -2.53 -17.35
CA LEU A 286 22.81 -2.36 -15.94
C LEU A 286 23.93 -3.29 -15.48
N PRO A 287 24.71 -2.88 -14.46
CA PRO A 287 25.69 -3.77 -13.82
C PRO A 287 25.02 -5.04 -13.24
N PRO A 288 25.73 -6.18 -13.15
CA PRO A 288 25.16 -7.49 -12.76
C PRO A 288 24.42 -7.56 -11.43
N ASN A 289 24.65 -6.60 -10.53
CA ASN A 289 24.00 -6.55 -9.21
C ASN A 289 23.14 -5.29 -9.01
N HIS A 290 22.67 -4.65 -10.09
CA HIS A 290 21.82 -3.46 -9.95
C HIS A 290 20.45 -3.80 -9.32
N PRO A 291 19.91 -2.99 -8.39
CA PRO A 291 18.61 -3.23 -7.75
C PRO A 291 17.43 -3.44 -8.72
N ASP A 292 17.42 -2.75 -9.87
CA ASP A 292 16.39 -2.95 -10.90
C ASP A 292 16.39 -4.37 -11.50
N LEU A 293 17.55 -5.04 -11.56
CA LEU A 293 17.62 -6.45 -11.96
C LEU A 293 16.90 -7.33 -10.93
N ALA A 294 17.11 -7.07 -9.64
CA ALA A 294 16.39 -7.78 -8.58
C ALA A 294 14.88 -7.55 -8.66
N THR A 295 14.44 -6.32 -8.93
CA THR A 295 13.02 -6.00 -9.15
C THR A 295 12.44 -6.76 -10.34
N SER A 296 13.16 -6.84 -11.46
CA SER A 296 12.70 -7.60 -12.62
C SER A 296 12.63 -9.11 -12.36
N TYR A 297 13.57 -9.68 -11.60
CA TYR A 297 13.49 -11.08 -11.14
C TYR A 297 12.29 -11.31 -10.22
N ASN A 298 11.99 -10.38 -9.30
CA ASN A 298 10.79 -10.46 -8.48
C ASN A 298 9.51 -10.49 -9.33
N ASN A 299 9.41 -9.68 -10.38
CA ASN A 299 8.25 -9.67 -11.28
C ASN A 299 8.08 -11.00 -12.03
N ILE A 300 9.18 -11.57 -12.53
CA ILE A 300 9.19 -12.90 -13.16
C ILE A 300 8.78 -13.99 -12.15
N GLY A 301 9.33 -13.95 -10.94
CA GLY A 301 8.98 -14.86 -9.85
C GLY A 301 7.49 -14.78 -9.48
N ALA A 302 6.93 -13.56 -9.45
CA ALA A 302 5.51 -13.34 -9.21
C ALA A 302 4.63 -13.93 -10.32
N ALA A 303 5.01 -13.82 -11.59
CA ALA A 303 4.31 -14.45 -12.70
C ALA A 303 4.31 -15.98 -12.57
N TYR A 304 5.46 -16.60 -12.28
CA TYR A 304 5.54 -18.05 -12.05
C TYR A 304 4.74 -18.51 -10.83
N LYS A 305 4.73 -17.72 -9.75
CA LYS A 305 3.89 -17.98 -8.57
C LYS A 305 2.41 -18.00 -8.94
N ASN A 306 1.94 -17.02 -9.72
CA ASN A 306 0.55 -16.93 -10.14
C ASN A 306 0.16 -18.01 -11.18
N MET A 307 1.15 -18.58 -11.88
CA MET A 307 0.99 -19.78 -12.70
C MET A 307 1.00 -21.09 -11.89
N GLY A 308 1.20 -21.04 -10.57
CA GLY A 308 1.32 -22.25 -9.73
C GLY A 308 2.67 -22.97 -9.85
N ASN A 309 3.64 -22.43 -10.60
CA ASN A 309 4.99 -22.99 -10.70
C ASN A 309 5.87 -22.45 -9.57
N TYR A 310 5.66 -22.99 -8.37
CA TYR A 310 6.32 -22.49 -7.16
C TYR A 310 7.84 -22.75 -7.15
N SER A 311 8.33 -23.80 -7.80
CA SER A 311 9.77 -24.08 -7.87
C SER A 311 10.52 -23.02 -8.70
N LYS A 312 10.02 -22.68 -9.89
CA LYS A 312 10.59 -21.58 -10.69
C LYS A 312 10.43 -20.23 -9.99
N ALA A 313 9.28 -19.98 -9.36
CA ALA A 313 9.08 -18.75 -8.60
C ALA A 313 10.15 -18.57 -7.51
N LEU A 314 10.50 -19.66 -6.80
CA LEU A 314 11.53 -19.63 -5.76
C LEU A 314 12.91 -19.32 -6.36
N GLU A 315 13.28 -19.96 -7.48
CA GLU A 315 14.54 -19.69 -8.18
C GLU A 315 14.71 -18.20 -8.49
N PHE A 316 13.67 -17.55 -9.01
CA PHE A 316 13.71 -16.14 -9.37
C PHE A 316 13.70 -15.21 -8.15
N TYR A 317 12.93 -15.52 -7.11
CA TYR A 317 12.99 -14.76 -5.86
C TYR A 317 14.35 -14.90 -5.16
N ASP A 318 14.98 -16.07 -5.20
CA ASP A 318 16.32 -16.28 -4.64
C ASP A 318 17.37 -15.47 -5.42
N LYS A 319 17.29 -15.39 -6.76
CA LYS A 319 18.16 -14.52 -7.56
C LYS A 319 18.00 -13.05 -7.18
N ALA A 320 16.76 -12.57 -7.03
CA ALA A 320 16.48 -11.21 -6.58
C ALA A 320 17.07 -10.95 -5.17
N HIS A 321 16.84 -11.89 -4.24
CA HIS A 321 17.35 -11.82 -2.88
C HIS A 321 18.88 -11.73 -2.83
N GLN A 322 19.59 -12.56 -3.61
CA GLN A 322 21.05 -12.56 -3.67
C GLN A 322 21.62 -11.23 -4.17
N ILE A 323 20.96 -10.57 -5.13
CA ILE A 323 21.38 -9.24 -5.59
C ILE A 323 21.22 -8.23 -4.47
N PHE A 324 20.05 -8.20 -3.80
CA PHE A 324 19.81 -7.29 -2.69
C PHE A 324 20.76 -7.51 -1.51
N GLU A 325 21.02 -8.77 -1.13
CA GLU A 325 21.95 -9.12 -0.06
C GLU A 325 23.38 -8.64 -0.34
N LYS A 326 23.83 -8.70 -1.61
CA LYS A 326 25.18 -8.26 -2.01
C LYS A 326 25.33 -6.75 -2.11
N THR A 327 24.24 -6.02 -2.37
CA THR A 327 24.31 -4.59 -2.75
C THR A 327 23.76 -3.65 -1.71
N LEU A 328 22.84 -4.10 -0.88
CA LEU A 328 22.16 -3.27 0.09
C LEU A 328 22.75 -3.47 1.50
N PRO A 329 22.68 -2.45 2.36
CA PRO A 329 23.00 -2.60 3.77
C PRO A 329 22.16 -3.70 4.44
N PRO A 330 22.66 -4.38 5.49
CA PRO A 330 21.96 -5.51 6.12
C PRO A 330 20.56 -5.23 6.65
N ASN A 331 20.24 -3.97 6.95
CA ASN A 331 18.92 -3.55 7.44
C ASN A 331 18.14 -2.75 6.37
N HIS A 332 18.42 -2.90 5.08
CA HIS A 332 17.69 -2.16 4.05
C HIS A 332 16.26 -2.70 3.87
N PRO A 333 15.20 -1.85 3.76
CA PRO A 333 13.82 -2.28 3.58
C PRO A 333 13.59 -3.22 2.39
N ASP A 334 14.26 -3.00 1.25
CA ASP A 334 14.14 -3.90 0.09
C ASP A 334 14.61 -5.34 0.36
N LEU A 335 15.56 -5.53 1.28
CA LEU A 335 15.97 -6.86 1.72
C LEU A 335 14.81 -7.53 2.49
N ALA A 336 14.08 -6.78 3.32
CA ALA A 336 12.87 -7.28 3.97
C ALA A 336 11.76 -7.61 2.96
N THR A 337 11.59 -6.79 1.91
CA THR A 337 10.65 -7.08 0.81
C THR A 337 10.98 -8.41 0.13
N SER A 338 12.25 -8.71 -0.13
CA SER A 338 12.66 -9.99 -0.71
C SER A 338 12.36 -11.18 0.21
N TYR A 339 12.60 -11.06 1.51
CA TYR A 339 12.21 -12.08 2.48
C TYR A 339 10.69 -12.25 2.57
N ASN A 340 9.91 -11.17 2.51
CA ASN A 340 8.45 -11.24 2.44
C ASN A 340 7.98 -12.00 1.19
N ASN A 341 8.61 -11.79 0.03
CA ASN A 341 8.25 -12.52 -1.21
C ASN A 341 8.51 -14.02 -1.09
N ILE A 342 9.66 -14.41 -0.55
CA ILE A 342 10.02 -15.82 -0.31
C ILE A 342 9.09 -16.43 0.75
N GLY A 343 8.82 -15.71 1.84
CA GLY A 343 7.87 -16.14 2.87
C GLY A 343 6.46 -16.37 2.31
N GLY A 344 5.99 -15.45 1.46
CA GLY A 344 4.71 -15.58 0.75
C GLY A 344 4.64 -16.80 -0.15
N LEU A 345 5.73 -17.13 -0.83
CA LEU A 345 5.80 -18.34 -1.64
C LEU A 345 5.71 -19.62 -0.79
N TYR A 346 6.45 -19.68 0.33
CA TYR A 346 6.35 -20.82 1.25
C TYR A 346 4.96 -20.95 1.89
N ASN A 347 4.30 -19.83 2.17
CA ASN A 347 2.92 -19.82 2.64
C ASN A 347 1.98 -20.45 1.60
N ASN A 348 2.11 -20.07 0.32
CA ASN A 348 1.30 -20.65 -0.77
C ASN A 348 1.56 -22.15 -0.99
N MET A 349 2.78 -22.61 -0.70
CA MET A 349 3.12 -24.04 -0.72
C MET A 349 2.62 -24.80 0.53
N GLY A 350 2.00 -24.13 1.50
CA GLY A 350 1.56 -24.73 2.76
C GLY A 350 2.69 -24.99 3.77
N ASN A 351 3.91 -24.50 3.53
CA ASN A 351 5.02 -24.59 4.48
C ASN A 351 5.04 -23.35 5.39
N TYR A 352 4.02 -23.27 6.26
CA TYR A 352 3.79 -22.10 7.10
C TYR A 352 4.92 -21.82 8.10
N SER A 353 5.59 -22.85 8.62
CA SER A 353 6.74 -22.67 9.52
C SER A 353 7.91 -21.95 8.84
N LYS A 354 8.23 -22.34 7.60
CA LYS A 354 9.28 -21.67 6.82
C LYS A 354 8.85 -20.27 6.38
N ALA A 355 7.57 -20.08 6.05
CA ALA A 355 7.03 -18.75 5.79
C ALA A 355 7.22 -17.79 6.98
N LEU A 356 6.89 -18.24 8.20
CA LEU A 356 7.07 -17.48 9.43
C LEU A 356 8.55 -17.12 9.69
N GLU A 357 9.49 -18.03 9.42
CA GLU A 357 10.93 -17.74 9.55
C GLU A 357 11.35 -16.56 8.66
N PHE A 358 10.91 -16.56 7.40
CA PHE A 358 11.23 -15.48 6.46
C PHE A 358 10.52 -14.17 6.81
N TYR A 359 9.25 -14.22 7.20
CA TYR A 359 8.52 -13.03 7.63
C TYR A 359 9.10 -12.42 8.90
N ASP A 360 9.59 -13.24 9.85
CA ASP A 360 10.26 -12.76 11.06
C ASP A 360 11.60 -12.08 10.74
N LYS A 361 12.38 -12.62 9.78
CA LYS A 361 13.59 -11.95 9.27
C LYS A 361 13.26 -10.59 8.64
N ALA A 362 12.22 -10.53 7.81
CA ALA A 362 11.76 -9.28 7.21
C ALA A 362 11.34 -8.26 8.27
N LEU A 363 10.53 -8.68 9.25
CA LEU A 363 10.07 -7.82 10.34
C LEU A 363 11.24 -7.25 11.15
N LYS A 364 12.22 -8.09 11.53
CA LYS A 364 13.41 -7.65 12.29
C LYS A 364 14.25 -6.60 11.55
N ILE A 365 14.34 -6.70 10.22
CA ILE A 365 15.01 -5.69 9.39
C ILE A 365 14.24 -4.38 9.42
N LEU A 366 12.92 -4.42 9.23
CA LEU A 366 12.06 -3.24 9.21
C LEU A 366 12.03 -2.55 10.58
N GLU A 367 11.95 -3.30 11.69
CA GLU A 367 11.95 -2.75 13.05
C GLU A 367 13.24 -1.99 13.38
N LYS A 368 14.37 -2.38 12.78
CA LYS A 368 15.65 -1.69 12.93
C LYS A 368 15.83 -0.49 12.02
N SER A 369 15.10 -0.43 10.90
CA SER A 369 15.35 0.53 9.82
C SER A 369 14.26 1.59 9.66
N LEU A 370 13.09 1.37 10.25
CA LEU A 370 11.91 2.20 10.08
C LEU A 370 11.33 2.65 11.43
N PRO A 371 10.63 3.80 11.45
CA PRO A 371 9.94 4.26 12.64
C PRO A 371 8.79 3.30 13.03
N PRO A 372 8.40 3.22 14.31
CA PRO A 372 7.45 2.20 14.81
C PRO A 372 6.06 2.17 14.15
N ASN A 373 5.62 3.27 13.56
CA ASN A 373 4.31 3.35 12.87
C ASN A 373 4.45 3.39 11.33
N HIS A 374 5.57 2.91 10.77
CA HIS A 374 5.73 2.88 9.31
C HIS A 374 4.80 1.85 8.66
N PRO A 375 4.11 2.16 7.54
CA PRO A 375 3.22 1.23 6.85
C PRO A 375 3.84 -0.12 6.48
N ASP A 376 5.13 -0.16 6.14
CA ASP A 376 5.83 -1.43 5.82
C ASP A 376 5.89 -2.41 7.00
N LEU A 377 5.98 -1.91 8.25
CA LEU A 377 5.87 -2.77 9.43
C LEU A 377 4.48 -3.41 9.50
N ALA A 378 3.44 -2.65 9.16
CA ALA A 378 2.08 -3.18 9.09
C ALA A 378 1.96 -4.29 8.04
N THR A 379 2.62 -4.17 6.90
CA THR A 379 2.65 -5.20 5.85
C THR A 379 3.32 -6.48 6.35
N SER A 380 4.46 -6.40 7.05
CA SER A 380 5.09 -7.58 7.65
C SER A 380 4.24 -8.23 8.73
N TYR A 381 3.62 -7.46 9.64
CA TYR A 381 2.68 -8.03 10.62
C TYR A 381 1.48 -8.69 9.94
N ASN A 382 0.94 -8.11 8.87
CA ASN A 382 -0.16 -8.70 8.10
C ASN A 382 0.24 -10.06 7.48
N ASN A 383 1.45 -10.17 6.94
CA ASN A 383 1.96 -11.42 6.36
C ASN A 383 2.13 -12.52 7.41
N ILE A 384 2.61 -12.17 8.61
CA ILE A 384 2.70 -13.10 9.75
C ILE A 384 1.29 -13.53 10.19
N GLY A 385 0.34 -12.59 10.27
CA GLY A 385 -1.07 -12.88 10.55
C GLY A 385 -1.66 -13.88 9.57
N LEU A 386 -1.39 -13.70 8.27
CA LEU A 386 -1.83 -14.62 7.21
C LEU A 386 -1.27 -16.04 7.38
N ALA A 387 0.02 -16.17 7.72
CA ALA A 387 0.60 -17.49 7.98
C ALA A 387 -0.08 -18.18 9.17
N TYR A 388 -0.36 -17.47 10.26
CA TYR A 388 -1.06 -18.03 11.40
C TYR A 388 -2.52 -18.38 11.10
N ASP A 389 -3.23 -17.59 10.29
CA ASP A 389 -4.59 -17.90 9.84
C ASP A 389 -4.61 -19.20 9.02
N ASN A 390 -3.70 -19.34 8.05
CA ASN A 390 -3.59 -20.56 7.24
C ASN A 390 -3.19 -21.81 8.06
N MET A 391 -2.52 -21.62 9.21
CA MET A 391 -2.25 -22.69 10.18
C MET A 391 -3.45 -23.04 11.06
N GLY A 392 -4.54 -22.28 11.01
CA GLY A 392 -5.68 -22.39 11.92
C GLY A 392 -5.44 -21.79 13.31
N ASN A 393 -4.34 -21.05 13.52
CA ASN A 393 -4.06 -20.36 14.77
C ASN A 393 -4.67 -18.95 14.77
N TYR A 394 -6.00 -18.91 14.81
CA TYR A 394 -6.77 -17.68 14.67
C TYR A 394 -6.48 -16.64 15.75
N SER A 395 -6.16 -17.05 16.98
CA SER A 395 -5.81 -16.11 18.06
C SER A 395 -4.53 -15.33 17.75
N LYS A 396 -3.48 -16.00 17.26
CA LYS A 396 -2.25 -15.32 16.85
C LYS A 396 -2.46 -14.51 15.59
N ALA A 397 -3.25 -15.02 14.64
CA ALA A 397 -3.59 -14.28 13.43
C ALA A 397 -4.22 -12.91 13.78
N LEU A 398 -5.23 -12.90 14.65
CA LEU A 398 -5.87 -11.66 15.13
C LEU A 398 -4.88 -10.73 15.85
N GLU A 399 -3.99 -11.25 16.70
CA GLU A 399 -2.97 -10.44 17.38
C GLU A 399 -2.10 -9.66 16.38
N PHE A 400 -1.63 -10.34 15.33
CA PHE A 400 -0.77 -9.73 14.32
C PHE A 400 -1.54 -8.82 13.36
N TYR A 401 -2.75 -9.19 12.96
CA TYR A 401 -3.61 -8.33 12.15
C TYR A 401 -4.00 -7.05 12.90
N ASP A 402 -4.29 -7.12 14.21
CA ASP A 402 -4.60 -5.94 15.03
C ASP A 402 -3.39 -5.01 15.17
N LYS A 403 -2.16 -5.55 15.29
CA LYS A 403 -0.93 -4.72 15.25
C LYS A 403 -0.78 -4.01 13.91
N SER A 404 -0.99 -4.73 12.81
CA SER A 404 -0.97 -4.16 11.46
C SER A 404 -2.01 -3.05 11.28
N LEU A 405 -3.26 -3.32 11.68
CA LEU A 405 -4.36 -2.37 11.58
C LEU A 405 -4.07 -1.09 12.38
N LYS A 406 -3.61 -1.20 13.63
CA LYS A 406 -3.27 -0.04 14.48
C LYS A 406 -2.19 0.85 13.86
N ILE A 407 -1.20 0.28 13.20
CA ILE A 407 -0.16 1.05 12.51
C ILE A 407 -0.78 1.78 11.31
N ARG A 408 -1.59 1.09 10.49
CA ARG A 408 -2.27 1.69 9.33
C ARG A 408 -3.22 2.81 9.73
N GLU A 409 -4.00 2.63 10.80
CA GLU A 409 -4.93 3.65 11.31
C GLU A 409 -4.21 4.93 11.78
N LYS A 410 -2.96 4.79 12.26
CA LYS A 410 -2.14 5.94 12.68
C LYS A 410 -1.38 6.60 11.53
N SER A 411 -1.05 5.86 10.48
CA SER A 411 -0.15 6.32 9.42
C SER A 411 -0.86 6.71 8.12
N LEU A 412 -2.10 6.25 7.92
CA LEU A 412 -2.82 6.40 6.66
C LEU A 412 -4.15 7.17 6.84
N PRO A 413 -4.65 7.84 5.79
CA PRO A 413 -5.97 8.46 5.81
C PRO A 413 -7.09 7.45 6.11
N PRO A 414 -8.21 7.86 6.73
CA PRO A 414 -9.28 6.95 7.18
C PRO A 414 -9.92 6.07 6.10
N ASN A 415 -9.87 6.48 4.82
CA ASN A 415 -10.39 5.70 3.70
C ASN A 415 -9.27 5.08 2.85
N HIS A 416 -8.05 4.92 3.36
CA HIS A 416 -6.97 4.35 2.58
C HIS A 416 -7.25 2.85 2.24
N PRO A 417 -7.00 2.41 1.00
CA PRO A 417 -7.12 1.00 0.56
C PRO A 417 -6.57 -0.05 1.53
N ASP A 418 -5.40 0.19 2.12
CA ASP A 418 -4.76 -0.76 3.05
C ASP A 418 -5.56 -1.03 4.33
N LEU A 419 -6.37 -0.06 4.80
CA LEU A 419 -7.28 -0.27 5.92
C LEU A 419 -8.39 -1.25 5.54
N ALA A 420 -8.91 -1.13 4.32
CA ALA A 420 -9.92 -2.06 3.80
C ALA A 420 -9.36 -3.48 3.70
N THR A 421 -8.11 -3.64 3.25
CA THR A 421 -7.42 -4.94 3.24
C THR A 421 -7.26 -5.52 4.65
N SER A 422 -6.86 -4.70 5.63
CA SER A 422 -6.77 -5.15 7.03
C SER A 422 -8.10 -5.64 7.58
N TYR A 423 -9.19 -4.87 7.37
CA TYR A 423 -10.51 -5.29 7.84
C TYR A 423 -10.99 -6.56 7.13
N ASN A 424 -10.73 -6.73 5.83
CA ASN A 424 -11.05 -7.98 5.14
C ASN A 424 -10.32 -9.19 5.74
N ASN A 425 -9.03 -9.08 6.02
CA ASN A 425 -8.25 -10.17 6.61
C ASN A 425 -8.75 -10.52 8.03
N ILE A 426 -9.08 -9.52 8.85
CA ILE A 426 -9.67 -9.76 10.17
C ILE A 426 -11.05 -10.42 10.05
N GLY A 427 -11.87 -9.97 9.10
CA GLY A 427 -13.17 -10.58 8.80
C GLY A 427 -13.06 -12.05 8.41
N GLU A 428 -12.05 -12.39 7.60
CA GLU A 428 -11.73 -13.77 7.20
C GLU A 428 -11.44 -14.67 8.40
N VAL A 429 -10.59 -14.20 9.33
CA VAL A 429 -10.28 -14.96 10.55
C VAL A 429 -11.54 -15.20 11.37
N TYR A 430 -12.39 -14.18 11.56
CA TYR A 430 -13.65 -14.36 12.29
C TYR A 430 -14.59 -15.33 11.58
N ARG A 431 -14.63 -15.33 10.24
CA ARG A 431 -15.41 -16.31 9.47
C ARG A 431 -14.88 -17.73 9.69
N ASN A 432 -13.57 -17.92 9.62
CA ASN A 432 -12.91 -19.20 9.85
C ASN A 432 -13.13 -19.72 11.29
N MET A 433 -13.26 -18.83 12.27
CA MET A 433 -13.65 -19.15 13.65
C MET A 433 -15.15 -19.46 13.82
N GLY A 434 -15.97 -19.29 12.78
CA GLY A 434 -17.44 -19.43 12.87
C GLY A 434 -18.16 -18.22 13.48
N ASN A 435 -17.47 -17.11 13.74
CA ASN A 435 -18.10 -15.87 14.23
C ASN A 435 -18.54 -14.98 13.06
N TYR A 436 -19.60 -15.41 12.39
CA TYR A 436 -20.06 -14.79 11.15
C TYR A 436 -20.58 -13.35 11.34
N SER A 437 -21.16 -13.01 12.50
CA SER A 437 -21.59 -11.63 12.76
C SER A 437 -20.42 -10.66 12.82
N LYS A 438 -19.32 -11.00 13.51
CA LYS A 438 -18.11 -10.18 13.50
C LYS A 438 -17.47 -10.14 12.11
N ALA A 439 -17.43 -11.26 11.41
CA ALA A 439 -16.92 -11.30 10.04
C ALA A 439 -17.64 -10.28 9.13
N LEU A 440 -18.98 -10.28 9.17
CA LEU A 440 -19.81 -9.33 8.41
C LEU A 440 -19.57 -7.88 8.82
N GLU A 441 -19.38 -7.58 10.10
CA GLU A 441 -19.05 -6.22 10.57
C GLU A 441 -17.72 -5.73 9.94
N PHE A 442 -16.69 -6.57 9.94
CA PHE A 442 -15.39 -6.22 9.39
C PHE A 442 -15.41 -6.14 7.86
N TYR A 443 -16.09 -7.06 7.18
CA TYR A 443 -16.28 -6.98 5.72
C TYR A 443 -17.08 -5.72 5.32
N ASP A 444 -18.09 -5.31 6.08
CA ASP A 444 -18.85 -4.08 5.82
C ASP A 444 -17.99 -2.82 6.00
N LYS A 445 -17.12 -2.77 7.01
CA LYS A 445 -16.12 -1.69 7.17
C LYS A 445 -15.18 -1.63 5.97
N SER A 446 -14.69 -2.78 5.51
CA SER A 446 -13.84 -2.87 4.31
C SER A 446 -14.57 -2.35 3.07
N LEU A 447 -15.78 -2.84 2.82
CA LEU A 447 -16.60 -2.46 1.67
C LEU A 447 -16.84 -0.95 1.64
N LYS A 448 -17.21 -0.34 2.77
CA LYS A 448 -17.43 1.12 2.88
C LYS A 448 -16.20 1.94 2.54
N ILE A 449 -15.00 1.46 2.86
CA ILE A 449 -13.76 2.13 2.47
C ILE A 449 -13.55 1.98 0.96
N TRP A 450 -13.70 0.77 0.42
CA TRP A 450 -13.55 0.55 -1.01
C TRP A 450 -14.53 1.37 -1.85
N GLU A 451 -15.80 1.48 -1.44
CA GLU A 451 -16.82 2.27 -2.14
C GLU A 451 -16.48 3.77 -2.18
N LYS A 452 -15.76 4.27 -1.19
CA LYS A 452 -15.31 5.68 -1.15
C LYS A 452 -14.04 5.93 -1.94
N SER A 453 -13.17 4.92 -2.03
CA SER A 453 -11.80 5.10 -2.52
C SER A 453 -11.59 4.58 -3.94
N LEU A 454 -12.48 3.73 -4.46
CA LEU A 454 -12.34 3.12 -5.78
C LEU A 454 -13.51 3.44 -6.71
N PRO A 455 -13.29 3.36 -8.04
CA PRO A 455 -14.38 3.39 -9.00
C PRO A 455 -15.41 2.27 -8.76
N PRO A 456 -16.70 2.46 -9.10
CA PRO A 456 -17.78 1.50 -8.78
C PRO A 456 -17.62 0.07 -9.34
N ASN A 457 -16.84 -0.11 -10.41
CA ASN A 457 -16.59 -1.42 -11.01
C ASN A 457 -15.19 -1.96 -10.71
N HIS A 458 -14.48 -1.44 -9.71
CA HIS A 458 -13.14 -1.91 -9.40
C HIS A 458 -13.17 -3.38 -8.87
N PRO A 459 -12.27 -4.27 -9.31
CA PRO A 459 -12.25 -5.68 -8.89
C PRO A 459 -12.25 -5.92 -7.38
N ASN A 460 -11.56 -5.09 -6.58
CA ASN A 460 -11.56 -5.20 -5.10
C ASN A 460 -12.96 -5.06 -4.45
N LEU A 461 -13.90 -4.34 -5.08
CA LEU A 461 -15.29 -4.29 -4.62
C LEU A 461 -15.95 -5.66 -4.76
N ALA A 462 -15.71 -6.34 -5.89
CA ALA A 462 -16.20 -7.71 -6.11
C ALA A 462 -15.60 -8.70 -5.10
N THR A 463 -14.32 -8.59 -4.78
CA THR A 463 -13.68 -9.41 -3.73
C THR A 463 -14.40 -9.24 -2.38
N SER A 464 -14.74 -8.00 -2.02
CA SER A 464 -15.46 -7.72 -0.77
C SER A 464 -16.87 -8.31 -0.76
N TYR A 465 -17.60 -8.19 -1.88
CA TYR A 465 -18.90 -8.84 -2.03
C TYR A 465 -18.81 -10.37 -1.96
N ASN A 466 -17.79 -10.98 -2.58
CA ASN A 466 -17.55 -12.42 -2.48
C ASN A 466 -17.29 -12.84 -1.02
N ASN A 467 -16.50 -12.09 -0.26
CA ASN A 467 -16.22 -12.40 1.14
C ASN A 467 -17.49 -12.32 2.02
N ILE A 468 -18.35 -11.32 1.79
CA ILE A 468 -19.67 -11.24 2.43
C ILE A 468 -20.54 -12.43 2.04
N GLY A 469 -20.51 -12.82 0.76
CA GLY A 469 -21.19 -14.02 0.26
C GLY A 469 -20.72 -15.29 0.97
N LEU A 470 -19.41 -15.47 1.13
CA LEU A 470 -18.80 -16.60 1.85
C LEU A 470 -19.22 -16.64 3.32
N ALA A 471 -19.38 -15.49 3.98
CA ALA A 471 -19.91 -15.44 5.34
C ALA A 471 -21.36 -15.94 5.41
N TYR A 472 -22.24 -15.48 4.51
CA TYR A 472 -23.62 -15.96 4.46
C TYR A 472 -23.73 -17.44 4.06
N ASP A 473 -22.87 -17.90 3.17
CA ASP A 473 -22.79 -19.31 2.76
C ASP A 473 -22.40 -20.20 3.95
N SER A 474 -21.39 -19.77 4.71
CA SER A 474 -20.96 -20.46 5.94
C SER A 474 -22.02 -20.46 7.04
N MET A 475 -22.92 -19.46 7.06
CA MET A 475 -24.10 -19.42 7.94
C MET A 475 -25.25 -20.33 7.48
N GLY A 476 -25.14 -20.95 6.30
CA GLY A 476 -26.23 -21.69 5.66
C GLY A 476 -27.30 -20.80 5.00
N ASN A 477 -27.08 -19.49 4.90
CA ASN A 477 -27.96 -18.57 4.19
C ASN A 477 -27.57 -18.46 2.71
N TYR A 478 -27.76 -19.57 1.99
CA TYR A 478 -27.32 -19.73 0.61
C TYR A 478 -27.96 -18.75 -0.38
N LEU A 479 -29.22 -18.37 -0.17
CA LEU A 479 -29.90 -17.40 -1.03
C LEU A 479 -29.26 -16.02 -0.93
N LYS A 480 -28.95 -15.57 0.29
CA LYS A 480 -28.27 -14.29 0.49
C LYS A 480 -26.82 -14.34 0.01
N ALA A 481 -26.14 -15.48 0.19
CA ALA A 481 -24.81 -15.70 -0.40
C ALA A 481 -24.82 -15.52 -1.91
N LEU A 482 -25.78 -16.13 -2.60
CA LEU A 482 -25.96 -16.02 -4.06
C LEU A 482 -26.22 -14.57 -4.51
N GLU A 483 -26.99 -13.77 -3.77
CA GLU A 483 -27.16 -12.34 -4.07
C GLU A 483 -25.82 -11.58 -4.08
N PHE A 484 -24.95 -11.86 -3.12
CA PHE A 484 -23.64 -11.21 -3.02
C PHE A 484 -22.65 -11.74 -4.05
N TYR A 485 -22.65 -13.05 -4.32
CA TYR A 485 -21.85 -13.62 -5.39
C TYR A 485 -22.26 -13.09 -6.78
N ASP A 486 -23.55 -12.87 -7.03
CA ASP A 486 -24.04 -12.27 -8.27
C ASP A 486 -23.60 -10.80 -8.43
N LYS A 487 -23.59 -10.03 -7.34
CA LYS A 487 -23.02 -8.67 -7.33
C LYS A 487 -21.53 -8.67 -7.67
N ALA A 488 -20.76 -9.58 -7.06
CA ALA A 488 -19.34 -9.73 -7.35
C ALA A 488 -19.09 -10.13 -8.81
N LEU A 489 -19.83 -11.13 -9.31
CA LEU A 489 -19.74 -11.61 -10.68
C LEU A 489 -20.00 -10.47 -11.69
N LYS A 490 -21.06 -9.67 -11.49
CA LYS A 490 -21.39 -8.53 -12.37
C LYS A 490 -20.28 -7.47 -12.44
N ILE A 491 -19.56 -7.24 -11.34
CA ILE A 491 -18.42 -6.30 -11.32
C ILE A 491 -17.23 -6.91 -12.07
N TYR A 492 -16.91 -8.18 -11.81
CA TYR A 492 -15.83 -8.86 -12.52
C TYR A 492 -16.08 -8.96 -14.03
N GLU A 493 -17.31 -9.25 -14.47
CA GLU A 493 -17.66 -9.32 -15.89
C GLU A 493 -17.45 -7.99 -16.63
N LYS A 494 -17.61 -6.86 -15.92
CA LYS A 494 -17.38 -5.52 -16.47
C LYS A 494 -15.91 -5.10 -16.45
N SER A 495 -15.16 -5.52 -15.44
CA SER A 495 -13.80 -5.02 -15.18
C SER A 495 -12.68 -5.93 -15.69
N LEU A 496 -12.92 -7.23 -15.75
CA LEU A 496 -11.91 -8.23 -16.06
C LEU A 496 -12.14 -8.89 -17.44
N PRO A 497 -11.12 -9.49 -18.07
CA PRO A 497 -11.31 -10.30 -19.26
C PRO A 497 -12.21 -11.52 -19.00
N PRO A 498 -12.96 -12.03 -20.00
CA PRO A 498 -13.90 -13.15 -19.82
C PRO A 498 -13.29 -14.46 -19.29
N ASN A 499 -11.99 -14.67 -19.47
CA ASN A 499 -11.27 -15.85 -18.98
C ASN A 499 -10.47 -15.55 -17.69
N HIS A 500 -10.79 -14.49 -16.94
CA HIS A 500 -10.06 -14.18 -15.72
C HIS A 500 -10.30 -15.23 -14.62
N PRO A 501 -9.26 -15.71 -13.89
CA PRO A 501 -9.41 -16.66 -12.79
C PRO A 501 -10.45 -16.26 -11.73
N ASP A 502 -10.55 -14.98 -11.34
CA ASP A 502 -11.56 -14.49 -10.38
C ASP A 502 -13.03 -14.67 -10.81
N LEU A 503 -13.30 -14.66 -12.13
CA LEU A 503 -14.64 -15.02 -12.64
C LEU A 503 -14.94 -16.50 -12.34
N ALA A 504 -13.95 -17.37 -12.55
CA ALA A 504 -14.07 -18.78 -12.23
C ALA A 504 -14.20 -19.03 -10.72
N THR A 505 -13.49 -18.29 -9.87
CA THR A 505 -13.67 -18.33 -8.42
C THR A 505 -15.12 -17.98 -8.03
N SER A 506 -15.69 -16.94 -8.64
CA SER A 506 -17.08 -16.53 -8.37
C SER A 506 -18.08 -17.59 -8.83
N TYR A 507 -17.87 -18.18 -10.00
CA TYR A 507 -18.69 -19.31 -10.47
C TYR A 507 -18.56 -20.54 -9.57
N ASN A 508 -17.36 -20.85 -9.06
CA ASN A 508 -17.17 -21.93 -8.08
C ASN A 508 -17.93 -21.64 -6.78
N ASN A 509 -17.90 -20.41 -6.27
CA ASN A 509 -18.64 -20.05 -5.05
C ASN A 509 -20.16 -20.19 -5.24
N ILE A 510 -20.68 -19.76 -6.41
CA ILE A 510 -22.08 -19.96 -6.77
C ILE A 510 -22.42 -21.45 -6.88
N GLY A 511 -21.55 -22.24 -7.51
CA GLY A 511 -21.69 -23.69 -7.61
C GLY A 511 -21.70 -24.37 -6.24
N ALA A 512 -20.84 -23.94 -5.32
CA ALA A 512 -20.77 -24.42 -3.95
C ALA A 512 -22.07 -24.16 -3.17
N ALA A 513 -22.63 -22.96 -3.27
CA ALA A 513 -23.92 -22.64 -2.67
C ALA A 513 -25.05 -23.53 -3.20
N TYR A 514 -25.10 -23.78 -4.52
CA TYR A 514 -26.08 -24.72 -5.10
C TYR A 514 -25.85 -26.16 -4.66
N CYS A 515 -24.60 -26.59 -4.54
CA CYS A 515 -24.24 -27.92 -4.06
C CYS A 515 -24.68 -28.10 -2.60
N ALA A 516 -24.49 -27.10 -1.75
CA ALA A 516 -24.91 -27.10 -0.35
C ALA A 516 -26.45 -27.15 -0.21
N MET A 517 -27.18 -26.55 -1.15
CA MET A 517 -28.64 -26.70 -1.29
C MET A 517 -29.08 -28.03 -1.94
N SER A 518 -28.17 -28.97 -2.16
CA SER A 518 -28.40 -30.25 -2.88
C SER A 518 -28.92 -30.09 -4.32
N ASN A 519 -28.78 -28.90 -4.92
CA ASN A 519 -29.06 -28.68 -6.34
C ASN A 519 -27.80 -28.96 -7.17
N TYR A 520 -27.42 -30.23 -7.20
CA TYR A 520 -26.17 -30.66 -7.81
C TYR A 520 -26.10 -30.39 -9.32
N SER A 521 -27.24 -30.49 -10.04
CA SER A 521 -27.28 -30.21 -11.48
C SER A 521 -26.90 -28.76 -11.79
N LYS A 522 -27.42 -27.80 -11.01
CA LYS A 522 -27.08 -26.39 -11.16
C LYS A 522 -25.67 -26.08 -10.66
N ALA A 523 -25.23 -26.77 -9.59
CA ALA A 523 -23.85 -26.68 -9.12
C ALA A 523 -22.86 -27.07 -10.22
N LEU A 524 -23.08 -28.21 -10.88
CA LEU A 524 -22.25 -28.70 -11.99
C LEU A 524 -22.21 -27.72 -13.17
N GLU A 525 -23.33 -27.07 -13.52
CA GLU A 525 -23.35 -26.05 -14.58
C GLU A 525 -22.36 -24.91 -14.28
N PHE A 526 -22.35 -24.42 -13.03
CA PHE A 526 -21.45 -23.34 -12.62
C PHE A 526 -20.00 -23.80 -12.45
N TYR A 527 -19.78 -25.00 -11.90
CA TYR A 527 -18.45 -25.58 -11.82
C TYR A 527 -17.84 -25.83 -13.20
N ASP A 528 -18.64 -26.25 -14.19
CA ASP A 528 -18.18 -26.42 -15.58
C ASP A 528 -17.80 -25.09 -16.23
N LYS A 529 -18.54 -24.00 -15.93
CA LYS A 529 -18.17 -22.64 -16.37
C LYS A 529 -16.83 -22.21 -15.76
N ALA A 530 -16.64 -22.44 -14.46
CA ALA A 530 -15.39 -22.14 -13.76
C ALA A 530 -14.22 -22.95 -14.34
N LEU A 531 -14.40 -24.26 -14.52
CA LEU A 531 -13.38 -25.15 -15.07
C LEU A 531 -12.94 -24.70 -16.47
N LYS A 532 -13.88 -24.39 -17.37
CA LYS A 532 -13.58 -23.91 -18.73
C LYS A 532 -12.76 -22.61 -18.74
N ILE A 533 -12.98 -21.72 -17.77
CA ILE A 533 -12.20 -20.48 -17.64
C ILE A 533 -10.80 -20.81 -17.14
N TYR A 534 -10.67 -21.64 -16.11
CA TYR A 534 -9.36 -22.03 -15.60
C TYR A 534 -8.52 -22.79 -16.63
N GLU A 535 -9.11 -23.71 -17.40
CA GLU A 535 -8.40 -24.46 -18.46
C GLU A 535 -7.84 -23.54 -19.55
N LYS A 536 -8.47 -22.39 -19.78
CA LYS A 536 -8.00 -21.40 -20.76
C LYS A 536 -6.97 -20.40 -20.20
N SER A 537 -6.98 -20.15 -18.90
CA SER A 537 -6.20 -19.07 -18.27
C SER A 537 -5.01 -19.55 -17.46
N LEU A 538 -5.05 -20.80 -16.98
CA LEU A 538 -4.06 -21.36 -16.08
C LEU A 538 -3.34 -22.54 -16.72
N PRO A 539 -2.08 -22.81 -16.34
CA PRO A 539 -1.39 -24.04 -16.72
C PRO A 539 -2.14 -25.29 -16.23
N PRO A 540 -2.05 -26.44 -16.93
CA PRO A 540 -2.79 -27.66 -16.59
C PRO A 540 -2.54 -28.19 -15.17
N ASN A 541 -1.38 -27.88 -14.59
CA ASN A 541 -0.99 -28.29 -13.24
C ASN A 541 -1.33 -27.25 -12.15
N HIS A 542 -2.12 -26.22 -12.46
CA HIS A 542 -2.44 -25.19 -11.49
C HIS A 542 -3.36 -25.69 -10.35
N PRO A 543 -3.08 -25.40 -9.06
CA PRO A 543 -3.89 -25.84 -7.92
C PRO A 543 -5.39 -25.46 -7.96
N LEU A 544 -5.75 -24.36 -8.63
CA LEU A 544 -7.15 -23.94 -8.82
C LEU A 544 -7.93 -24.85 -9.79
N LEU A 545 -7.27 -25.47 -10.79
CA LEU A 545 -7.90 -26.50 -11.63
C LEU A 545 -8.27 -27.71 -10.78
N ALA A 546 -7.34 -28.16 -9.93
CA ALA A 546 -7.60 -29.25 -8.99
C ALA A 546 -8.76 -28.94 -8.04
N THR A 547 -8.85 -27.70 -7.54
CA THR A 547 -9.98 -27.26 -6.70
C THR A 547 -11.31 -27.40 -7.42
N SER A 548 -11.37 -27.00 -8.69
CA SER A 548 -12.59 -27.11 -9.50
C SER A 548 -12.95 -28.56 -9.79
N TYR A 549 -11.97 -29.41 -10.14
CA TYR A 549 -12.18 -30.85 -10.30
C TYR A 549 -12.66 -31.51 -9.00
N ASN A 550 -12.11 -31.13 -7.86
CA ASN A 550 -12.56 -31.62 -6.56
C ASN A 550 -14.02 -31.24 -6.29
N ASN A 551 -14.40 -29.99 -6.56
CA ASN A 551 -15.77 -29.51 -6.37
C ASN A 551 -16.77 -30.25 -7.28
N ILE A 552 -16.40 -30.49 -8.54
CA ILE A 552 -17.19 -31.30 -9.48
C ILE A 552 -17.33 -32.74 -8.97
N GLY A 553 -16.22 -33.35 -8.53
CA GLY A 553 -16.23 -34.70 -7.95
C GLY A 553 -17.12 -34.82 -6.73
N MET A 554 -17.09 -33.83 -5.83
CA MET A 554 -17.97 -33.76 -4.66
C MET A 554 -19.44 -33.60 -5.04
N ALA A 555 -19.76 -32.81 -6.08
CA ALA A 555 -21.14 -32.69 -6.57
C ALA A 555 -21.67 -34.02 -7.15
N TYR A 556 -20.87 -34.75 -7.94
CA TYR A 556 -21.24 -36.08 -8.42
C TYR A 556 -21.39 -37.09 -7.27
N SER A 557 -20.53 -37.00 -6.25
CA SER A 557 -20.68 -37.82 -5.05
C SER A 557 -22.01 -37.56 -4.34
N GLY A 558 -22.42 -36.28 -4.23
CA GLY A 558 -23.72 -35.88 -3.69
C GLY A 558 -24.92 -36.37 -4.52
N GLN A 559 -24.76 -36.50 -5.85
CA GLN A 559 -25.76 -37.13 -6.72
C GLN A 559 -25.80 -38.66 -6.62
N GLY A 560 -24.79 -39.28 -6.00
CA GLY A 560 -24.63 -40.74 -5.97
C GLY A 560 -23.94 -41.33 -7.21
N ASP A 561 -23.44 -40.51 -8.15
CA ASP A 561 -22.61 -40.97 -9.28
C ASP A 561 -21.15 -41.13 -8.82
N TYR A 562 -20.92 -42.13 -7.97
CA TYR A 562 -19.61 -42.41 -7.39
C TYR A 562 -18.50 -42.71 -8.41
N PRO A 563 -18.75 -43.41 -9.55
CA PRO A 563 -17.73 -43.59 -10.58
C PRO A 563 -17.24 -42.27 -11.20
N LYS A 564 -18.15 -41.33 -11.55
CA LYS A 564 -17.72 -40.01 -12.03
C LYS A 564 -17.04 -39.21 -10.94
N ALA A 565 -17.59 -39.24 -9.72
CA ALA A 565 -17.00 -38.57 -8.57
C ALA A 565 -15.53 -38.97 -8.38
N LEU A 566 -15.27 -40.29 -8.37
CA LEU A 566 -13.92 -40.83 -8.22
C LEU A 566 -12.98 -40.34 -9.33
N SER A 567 -13.41 -40.39 -10.59
CA SER A 567 -12.59 -39.92 -11.73
C SER A 567 -12.16 -38.46 -11.59
N TYR A 568 -13.08 -37.58 -11.17
CA TYR A 568 -12.78 -36.16 -10.98
C TYR A 568 -11.90 -35.89 -9.76
N LEU A 569 -12.12 -36.60 -8.65
CA LEU A 569 -11.30 -36.49 -7.45
C LEU A 569 -9.86 -36.98 -7.69
N GLU A 570 -9.68 -38.07 -8.45
CA GLU A 570 -8.35 -38.57 -8.81
C GLU A 570 -7.58 -37.58 -9.69
N LYS A 571 -8.25 -36.90 -10.63
CA LYS A 571 -7.65 -35.80 -11.41
C LYS A 571 -7.21 -34.64 -10.53
N ALA A 572 -8.05 -34.24 -9.57
CA ALA A 572 -7.73 -33.18 -8.62
C ALA A 572 -6.49 -33.54 -7.78
N LEU A 573 -6.46 -34.77 -7.25
CA LEU A 573 -5.34 -35.27 -6.46
C LEU A 573 -4.03 -35.28 -7.27
N ALA A 574 -4.05 -35.75 -8.52
CA ALA A 574 -2.87 -35.78 -9.37
C ALA A 574 -2.27 -34.38 -9.59
N ILE A 575 -3.10 -33.38 -9.88
CA ILE A 575 -2.64 -31.99 -10.07
C ILE A 575 -2.07 -31.41 -8.77
N TRP A 576 -2.74 -31.63 -7.63
CA TRP A 576 -2.21 -31.16 -6.35
C TRP A 576 -0.91 -31.84 -5.95
N GLN A 577 -0.73 -33.13 -6.25
CA GLN A 577 0.54 -33.84 -6.00
C GLN A 577 1.70 -33.34 -6.86
N GLU A 578 1.42 -32.87 -8.08
CA GLU A 578 2.43 -32.28 -8.96
C GLU A 578 2.86 -30.87 -8.51
N SER A 579 1.90 -30.06 -8.05
CA SER A 579 2.10 -28.62 -7.79
C SER A 579 2.36 -28.25 -6.33
N LEU A 580 1.99 -29.10 -5.38
CA LEU A 580 2.05 -28.82 -3.95
C LEU A 580 2.91 -29.87 -3.22
N PRO A 581 3.53 -29.49 -2.08
CA PRO A 581 4.20 -30.46 -1.22
C PRO A 581 3.24 -31.56 -0.75
N PRO A 582 3.71 -32.81 -0.57
CA PRO A 582 2.86 -33.93 -0.13
C PRO A 582 2.11 -33.70 1.19
N THR A 583 2.61 -32.80 2.03
CA THR A 583 2.02 -32.43 3.32
C THR A 583 0.90 -31.39 3.20
N HIS A 584 0.59 -30.91 2.00
CA HIS A 584 -0.38 -29.84 1.81
C HIS A 584 -1.82 -30.28 2.21
N PRO A 585 -2.58 -29.44 2.94
CA PRO A 585 -3.93 -29.79 3.41
C PRO A 585 -4.88 -30.27 2.31
N ASN A 586 -4.84 -29.66 1.12
CA ASN A 586 -5.67 -30.06 -0.03
C ASN A 586 -5.44 -31.50 -0.47
N ILE A 587 -4.19 -31.99 -0.48
CA ILE A 587 -3.88 -33.38 -0.85
C ILE A 587 -4.54 -34.33 0.15
N LYS A 588 -4.40 -34.05 1.45
CA LYS A 588 -5.04 -34.83 2.51
C LYS A 588 -6.57 -34.83 2.38
N GLY A 589 -7.17 -33.66 2.12
CA GLY A 589 -8.61 -33.53 1.89
C GLY A 589 -9.10 -34.33 0.68
N ALA A 590 -8.38 -34.27 -0.43
CA ALA A 590 -8.68 -35.03 -1.64
C ALA A 590 -8.65 -36.54 -1.40
N MET A 591 -7.63 -37.04 -0.69
CA MET A 591 -7.52 -38.46 -0.34
C MET A 591 -8.70 -38.92 0.52
N ASN A 592 -9.11 -38.12 1.52
CA ASN A 592 -10.28 -38.42 2.33
C ASN A 592 -11.57 -38.49 1.49
N ASN A 593 -11.75 -37.57 0.54
CA ASN A 593 -12.90 -37.57 -0.37
C ASN A 593 -12.91 -38.81 -1.27
N ILE A 594 -11.74 -39.21 -1.81
CA ILE A 594 -11.58 -40.42 -2.61
C ILE A 594 -11.93 -41.67 -1.79
N ASP A 595 -11.41 -41.78 -0.57
CA ASP A 595 -11.68 -42.91 0.32
C ASP A 595 -13.16 -43.01 0.68
N TYR A 596 -13.82 -41.88 0.89
CA TYR A 596 -15.27 -41.83 1.10
C TYR A 596 -16.04 -42.38 -0.09
N VAL A 597 -15.73 -41.90 -1.30
CA VAL A 597 -16.38 -42.36 -2.54
C VAL A 597 -16.15 -43.85 -2.78
N LYS A 598 -14.91 -44.34 -2.58
CA LYS A 598 -14.57 -45.76 -2.72
C LYS A 598 -15.34 -46.68 -1.77
N LYS A 599 -15.69 -46.20 -0.57
CA LYS A 599 -16.51 -46.96 0.40
C LYS A 599 -18.00 -47.00 0.03
N LYS A 600 -18.44 -46.12 -0.87
CA LYS A 600 -19.84 -46.01 -1.32
C LYS A 600 -20.11 -46.71 -2.65
N MET A 601 -19.06 -46.99 -3.41
CA MET A 601 -19.06 -47.92 -4.55
C MET A 601 -19.11 -49.36 -4.03
#